data_AF-A0A5P3IFT3-F1
#
_entry.id   AF-A0A5P3IFT3-F1
#
_cell.length_a   1.000
_cell.length_b   1.000
_cell.length_c   1.000
_cell.angle_alpha   90.00
_cell.angle_beta   90.00
_cell.angle_gamma   90.00
#
_symmetry.space_group_name_H-M   'P 1'
#
loop_
_entity.id
_entity.type
_entity.pdbx_description
1 polymer ?
#
loop_
_entity_poly.entity_id
_entity_poly.type
_entity_poly.pdbx_seq_one_letter_code
_entity_poly.pdbx_strand_id
1 'polypeptide(L)'
;MKLAMGLPIGKKIVAYTPTWRDKDETSINNFLNVQEFYSKIPENTVIAIKNHHYQSWKKIDKRYADKIILLDSNTEIEQLYHISDALITDYSSVMFDYSLLNKPMIFWVFDYETYVKNRGLNFDFIAEAPGPVIFQQSELSKWIENFNSIPNEFSNKIQSFRNKFGQYDSGDACEIILKKVLND
;
A
#
# COMPACT_ATOMS: atom_id res chain seq x y z
N MET A 1 -19.14 -1.39 3.22
CA MET A 1 -17.85 -1.01 2.60
C MET A 1 -17.21 -2.16 1.84
N LYS A 2 -16.72 -3.25 2.48
CA LYS A 2 -16.06 -4.38 1.77
C LYS A 2 -16.86 -4.94 0.58
N LEU A 3 -18.13 -5.31 0.78
CA LEU A 3 -18.99 -5.82 -0.30
C LEU A 3 -19.19 -4.83 -1.46
N ALA A 4 -19.30 -3.52 -1.16
CA ALA A 4 -19.47 -2.49 -2.18
C ALA A 4 -18.22 -2.35 -3.08
N MET A 5 -17.05 -2.74 -2.57
CA MET A 5 -15.78 -2.78 -3.30
C MET A 5 -15.51 -4.16 -3.91
N GLY A 6 -16.46 -5.10 -3.87
CA GLY A 6 -16.28 -6.46 -4.37
C GLY A 6 -15.36 -7.34 -3.50
N LEU A 7 -15.12 -6.95 -2.24
CA LEU A 7 -14.24 -7.67 -1.32
C LEU A 7 -15.02 -8.58 -0.37
N PRO A 8 -14.51 -9.79 -0.05
CA PRO A 8 -15.21 -10.73 0.81
C PRO A 8 -15.26 -10.27 2.28
N ILE A 9 -16.33 -10.66 2.96
CA ILE A 9 -16.48 -10.50 4.42
C ILE A 9 -15.69 -11.61 5.12
N GLY A 10 -15.11 -11.30 6.29
CA GLY A 10 -14.42 -12.28 7.14
C GLY A 10 -12.99 -12.63 6.72
N LYS A 11 -12.54 -12.18 5.55
CA LYS A 11 -11.13 -12.25 5.14
C LYS A 11 -10.36 -10.98 5.53
N LYS A 12 -9.07 -11.18 5.82
CA LYS A 12 -8.07 -10.12 5.94
C LYS A 12 -7.86 -9.49 4.58
N ILE A 13 -7.79 -8.16 4.53
CA ILE A 13 -7.58 -7.40 3.31
C ILE A 13 -6.21 -6.75 3.37
N VAL A 14 -5.32 -7.11 2.44
CA VAL A 14 -4.05 -6.42 2.26
C VAL A 14 -4.18 -5.55 1.02
N ALA A 15 -4.12 -4.23 1.19
CA ALA A 15 -4.14 -3.31 0.07
C ALA A 15 -2.79 -3.39 -0.66
N TYR A 16 -2.80 -3.45 -1.99
CA TYR A 16 -1.59 -3.30 -2.80
C TYR A 16 -1.73 -2.08 -3.71
N THR A 17 -0.91 -1.06 -3.44
CA THR A 17 -0.94 0.26 -4.09
C THR A 17 0.45 0.63 -4.63
N PRO A 18 0.89 0.02 -5.74
CA PRO A 18 2.18 0.37 -6.35
C PRO A 18 2.11 1.73 -7.04
N THR A 19 3.25 2.43 -7.10
CA THR A 19 3.41 3.58 -7.99
C THR A 19 3.42 3.13 -9.45
N TRP A 20 3.06 4.02 -10.36
CA TRP A 20 3.14 3.77 -11.79
C TRP A 20 4.60 3.78 -12.29
N ARG A 21 4.86 3.22 -13.47
CA ARG A 21 6.17 3.25 -14.15
C ARG A 21 5.98 3.83 -15.56
N ASP A 22 6.99 4.54 -16.07
CA ASP A 22 6.94 5.21 -17.39
C ASP A 22 6.87 4.25 -18.57
N LYS A 23 7.44 3.06 -18.41
CA LYS A 23 7.28 1.99 -19.40
C LYS A 23 5.87 1.47 -19.26
N ASP A 24 5.18 1.25 -20.38
CA ASP A 24 3.81 0.70 -20.47
C ASP A 24 3.68 -0.69 -19.79
N GLU A 25 3.83 -0.73 -18.47
CA GLU A 25 3.71 -1.92 -17.66
C GLU A 25 2.23 -2.16 -17.40
N THR A 26 1.53 -2.53 -18.47
CA THR A 26 0.09 -2.82 -18.49
C THR A 26 -0.28 -4.08 -17.72
N SER A 27 0.71 -4.77 -17.15
CA SER A 27 0.55 -6.04 -16.45
C SER A 27 1.29 -6.03 -15.12
N ILE A 28 0.58 -6.47 -14.07
CA ILE A 28 1.16 -6.78 -12.75
C ILE A 28 2.31 -7.80 -12.83
N ASN A 29 2.39 -8.61 -13.88
CA ASN A 29 3.47 -9.59 -14.05
C ASN A 29 4.84 -8.94 -14.23
N ASN A 30 4.91 -7.64 -14.52
CA ASN A 30 6.17 -6.91 -14.57
C ASN A 30 6.67 -6.52 -13.17
N PHE A 31 5.78 -6.53 -12.17
CA PHE A 31 6.08 -6.17 -10.79
C PHE A 31 6.34 -7.40 -9.91
N LEU A 32 5.71 -8.53 -10.24
CA LEU A 32 5.84 -9.78 -9.50
C LEU A 32 5.43 -10.99 -10.35
N ASN A 33 5.95 -12.17 -10.03
CA ASN A 33 5.43 -13.44 -10.51
C ASN A 33 4.09 -13.74 -9.81
N VAL A 34 2.98 -13.48 -10.48
CA VAL A 34 1.63 -13.59 -9.90
C VAL A 34 1.30 -15.01 -9.44
N GLN A 35 1.77 -16.02 -10.18
CA GLN A 35 1.51 -17.42 -9.84
C GLN A 35 2.18 -17.80 -8.52
N GLU A 36 3.46 -17.46 -8.35
CA GLU A 36 4.19 -17.71 -7.12
C GLU A 36 3.64 -16.88 -5.95
N PHE A 37 3.27 -15.62 -6.23
CA PHE A 37 2.66 -14.76 -5.23
C PHE A 37 1.33 -15.34 -4.74
N TYR A 38 0.45 -15.72 -5.67
CA TYR A 38 -0.85 -16.31 -5.38
C TYR A 38 -0.76 -17.56 -4.51
N SER A 39 0.18 -18.47 -4.81
CA SER A 39 0.30 -19.74 -4.08
C SER A 39 0.74 -19.55 -2.62
N LYS A 40 1.29 -18.39 -2.27
CA LYS A 40 1.76 -18.06 -0.92
C LYS A 40 0.82 -17.12 -0.15
N ILE A 41 -0.27 -16.65 -0.76
CA ILE A 41 -1.28 -15.85 -0.03
C ILE A 41 -2.05 -16.78 0.93
N PRO A 42 -2.10 -16.45 2.24
CA PRO A 42 -2.89 -17.22 3.21
C PRO A 42 -4.36 -17.33 2.81
N GLU A 43 -5.01 -18.45 3.12
CA GLU A 43 -6.38 -18.74 2.68
C GLU A 43 -7.41 -17.69 3.17
N ASN A 44 -7.17 -17.13 4.35
CA ASN A 44 -7.99 -16.10 4.97
C ASN A 44 -7.61 -14.66 4.55
N THR A 45 -6.77 -14.49 3.54
CA THR A 45 -6.27 -13.18 3.08
C THR A 45 -6.64 -12.92 1.62
N VAL A 46 -6.95 -11.67 1.31
CA VAL A 46 -7.14 -11.16 -0.05
C VAL A 46 -6.24 -9.96 -0.27
N ILE A 47 -5.59 -9.93 -1.42
CA ILE A 47 -4.83 -8.78 -1.93
C ILE A 47 -5.77 -7.92 -2.76
N ALA A 48 -6.09 -6.75 -2.24
CA ALA A 48 -6.93 -5.75 -2.91
C ALA A 48 -6.03 -4.74 -3.63
N ILE A 49 -5.95 -4.86 -4.95
CA ILE A 49 -5.09 -4.05 -5.79
C ILE A 49 -5.83 -2.78 -6.19
N LYS A 50 -5.21 -1.64 -5.92
CA LYS A 50 -5.68 -0.35 -6.39
C LYS A 50 -4.60 0.28 -7.26
N ASN A 51 -4.88 0.36 -8.55
CA ASN A 51 -4.00 1.03 -9.51
C ASN A 51 -3.81 2.50 -9.14
N HIS A 52 -2.61 3.01 -9.39
CA HIS A 52 -2.38 4.45 -9.55
C HIS A 52 -3.23 5.00 -10.72
N HIS A 53 -3.61 6.27 -10.71
CA HIS A 53 -4.47 6.84 -11.76
C HIS A 53 -3.83 6.88 -13.16
N TYR A 54 -2.49 6.89 -13.23
CA TYR A 54 -1.73 6.70 -14.48
C TYR A 54 -1.47 5.23 -14.84
N GLN A 55 -1.86 4.28 -13.98
CA GLN A 55 -1.66 2.85 -14.17
C GLN A 55 -2.94 2.20 -14.69
N SER A 56 -2.83 1.36 -15.71
CA SER A 56 -3.97 0.79 -16.42
C SER A 56 -3.95 -0.73 -16.49
N TRP A 57 -3.62 -1.42 -15.39
CA TRP A 57 -3.85 -2.87 -15.32
C TRP A 57 -5.33 -3.14 -15.49
N LYS A 58 -5.70 -3.87 -16.55
CA LYS A 58 -7.12 -4.05 -16.93
C LYS A 58 -7.74 -5.31 -16.35
N LYS A 59 -6.94 -6.33 -16.04
CA LYS A 59 -7.44 -7.61 -15.55
C LYS A 59 -6.39 -8.38 -14.76
N ILE A 60 -6.87 -9.07 -13.74
CA ILE A 60 -6.18 -10.21 -13.12
C ILE A 60 -6.72 -11.48 -13.78
N ASP A 61 -5.87 -12.47 -13.98
CA ASP A 61 -6.30 -13.77 -14.48
C ASP A 61 -7.36 -14.37 -13.53
N LYS A 62 -8.47 -14.86 -14.09
CA LYS A 62 -9.60 -15.40 -13.32
C LYS A 62 -9.19 -16.51 -12.36
N ARG A 63 -8.10 -17.22 -12.65
CA ARG A 63 -7.54 -18.28 -11.80
C ARG A 63 -7.04 -17.78 -10.44
N TYR A 64 -6.87 -16.47 -10.26
CA TYR A 64 -6.39 -15.86 -9.01
C TYR A 64 -7.44 -14.96 -8.34
N ALA A 65 -8.63 -14.84 -8.91
CA ALA A 65 -9.63 -13.83 -8.53
C ALA A 65 -10.27 -14.03 -7.14
N ASP A 66 -10.05 -15.19 -6.51
CA ASP A 66 -10.49 -15.51 -5.15
C ASP A 66 -9.56 -14.93 -4.07
N LYS A 67 -8.30 -14.62 -4.41
CA LYS A 67 -7.30 -14.03 -3.50
C LYS A 67 -6.70 -12.72 -4.00
N ILE A 68 -6.76 -12.42 -5.29
CA ILE A 68 -6.18 -11.20 -5.87
C ILE A 68 -7.30 -10.47 -6.62
N ILE A 69 -7.74 -9.36 -6.05
CA ILE A 69 -8.87 -8.58 -6.55
C ILE A 69 -8.36 -7.23 -7.00
N LEU A 70 -8.50 -6.94 -8.30
CA LEU A 70 -8.28 -5.60 -8.84
C LEU A 70 -9.54 -4.77 -8.64
N LEU A 71 -9.40 -3.67 -7.90
CA LEU A 71 -10.49 -2.76 -7.58
C LEU A 71 -10.80 -1.82 -8.75
N ASP A 72 -12.01 -1.27 -8.74
CA ASP A 72 -12.44 -0.25 -9.70
C ASP A 72 -11.56 1.00 -9.60
N SER A 73 -11.25 1.61 -10.74
CA SER A 73 -10.41 2.82 -10.82
C SER A 73 -11.03 4.02 -10.08
N ASN A 74 -12.34 4.05 -9.90
CA ASN A 74 -13.06 5.08 -9.16
C ASN A 74 -13.18 4.80 -7.66
N THR A 75 -12.70 3.65 -7.19
CA THR A 75 -12.66 3.35 -5.75
C THR A 75 -11.83 4.40 -5.02
N GLU A 76 -12.42 5.07 -4.03
CA GLU A 76 -11.73 5.99 -3.13
C GLU A 76 -10.69 5.23 -2.30
N ILE A 77 -9.47 5.75 -2.26
CA ILE A 77 -8.34 5.04 -1.66
C ILE A 77 -8.42 5.05 -0.13
N GLU A 78 -9.04 6.08 0.43
CA GLU A 78 -9.30 6.27 1.86
C GLU A 78 -10.24 5.18 2.39
N GLN A 79 -11.27 4.82 1.60
CA GLN A 79 -12.15 3.70 1.94
C GLN A 79 -11.37 2.38 2.01
N LEU A 80 -10.44 2.17 1.07
CA LEU A 80 -9.54 1.02 1.08
C LEU A 80 -8.65 1.04 2.32
N TYR A 81 -8.08 2.18 2.69
CA TYR A 81 -7.23 2.29 3.88
C TYR A 81 -7.96 1.89 5.17
N HIS A 82 -9.23 2.30 5.29
CA HIS A 82 -10.04 1.99 6.45
C HIS A 82 -10.34 0.50 6.58
N ILE A 83 -10.63 -0.20 5.47
CA ILE A 83 -10.96 -1.65 5.51
C ILE A 83 -9.75 -2.58 5.45
N SER A 84 -8.58 -2.10 5.02
CA SER A 84 -7.38 -2.95 4.91
C SER A 84 -6.77 -3.21 6.28
N ASP A 85 -6.24 -4.41 6.46
CA ASP A 85 -5.50 -4.85 7.64
C ASP A 85 -4.00 -4.52 7.51
N ALA A 86 -3.49 -4.44 6.27
CA ALA A 86 -2.12 -4.05 5.96
C ALA A 86 -2.03 -3.39 4.58
N LEU A 87 -0.93 -2.68 4.33
CA LEU A 87 -0.60 -2.06 3.05
C LEU A 87 0.68 -2.67 2.47
N ILE A 88 0.66 -3.01 1.20
CA ILE A 88 1.83 -3.20 0.36
C ILE A 88 1.91 -1.99 -0.57
N THR A 89 3.03 -1.28 -0.53
CA THR A 89 3.30 -0.18 -1.46
C THR A 89 4.79 -0.16 -1.81
N ASP A 90 5.23 0.84 -2.55
CA ASP A 90 6.62 1.06 -2.91
C ASP A 90 7.05 2.48 -2.53
N TYR A 91 7.19 3.39 -3.50
CA TYR A 91 7.65 4.77 -3.33
C TYR A 91 6.51 5.77 -3.26
N SER A 92 5.29 5.29 -3.00
CA SER A 92 4.06 6.07 -3.07
C SER A 92 3.85 6.93 -1.83
N SER A 93 3.39 8.17 -2.01
CA SER A 93 3.05 9.08 -0.92
C SER A 93 1.94 8.55 0.00
N VAL A 94 1.16 7.55 -0.45
CA VAL A 94 0.12 6.88 0.35
C VAL A 94 0.65 6.33 1.69
N MET A 95 1.95 6.06 1.80
CA MET A 95 2.57 5.64 3.06
C MET A 95 2.42 6.70 4.17
N PHE A 96 2.40 7.99 3.81
CA PHE A 96 2.25 9.09 4.77
C PHE A 96 0.84 9.07 5.36
N ASP A 97 -0.18 9.04 4.51
CA ASP A 97 -1.58 8.99 4.93
C ASP A 97 -1.89 7.70 5.71
N TYR A 98 -1.42 6.55 5.21
CA TYR A 98 -1.67 5.26 5.84
C TYR A 98 -0.98 5.12 7.20
N SER A 99 0.14 5.83 7.43
CA SER A 99 0.83 5.83 8.72
C SER A 99 -0.02 6.37 9.87
N LEU A 100 -1.03 7.19 9.57
CA LEU A 100 -1.98 7.72 10.56
C LEU A 100 -2.85 6.61 11.18
N LEU A 101 -3.06 5.50 10.46
CA LEU A 101 -3.91 4.39 10.90
C LEU A 101 -3.23 3.41 11.86
N ASN A 102 -1.91 3.53 12.09
CA ASN A 102 -1.13 2.57 12.88
C ASN A 102 -1.26 1.11 12.40
N LYS A 103 -1.43 0.94 11.10
CA LYS A 103 -1.55 -0.38 10.46
C LYS A 103 -0.23 -0.78 9.81
N PRO A 104 0.06 -2.10 9.73
CA PRO A 104 1.23 -2.64 9.07
C PRO A 104 1.42 -2.15 7.63
N MET A 105 2.66 -1.80 7.26
CA MET A 105 3.07 -1.44 5.91
C MET A 105 4.25 -2.31 5.47
N ILE A 106 4.23 -2.75 4.21
CA ILE A 106 5.27 -3.56 3.56
C ILE A 106 5.70 -2.83 2.29
N PHE A 107 7.00 -2.67 2.08
CA PHE A 107 7.54 -1.88 0.98
C PHE A 107 8.19 -2.77 -0.08
N TRP A 108 7.44 -3.07 -1.15
CA TRP A 108 7.85 -3.88 -2.31
C TRP A 108 8.66 -3.04 -3.31
N VAL A 109 9.98 -3.03 -3.17
CA VAL A 109 10.90 -2.12 -3.88
C VAL A 109 11.83 -2.86 -4.85
N PHE A 110 11.27 -3.76 -5.63
CA PHE A 110 11.97 -4.65 -6.57
C PHE A 110 12.88 -3.93 -7.58
N ASP A 111 12.59 -2.67 -7.90
CA ASP A 111 13.28 -1.87 -8.90
C ASP A 111 14.00 -0.64 -8.32
N TYR A 112 14.33 -0.66 -7.02
CA TYR A 112 14.89 0.48 -6.27
C TYR A 112 15.99 1.26 -7.00
N GLU A 113 17.04 0.58 -7.46
CA GLU A 113 18.16 1.24 -8.13
C GLU A 113 17.72 2.00 -9.38
N THR A 114 16.81 1.40 -10.16
CA THR A 114 16.27 2.01 -11.38
C THR A 114 15.34 3.16 -11.06
N TYR A 115 14.46 2.99 -10.07
CA TYR A 115 13.52 4.02 -9.65
C TYR A 115 14.25 5.26 -9.12
N VAL A 116 15.20 5.08 -8.20
CA VAL A 116 15.98 6.18 -7.61
C VAL A 116 16.78 6.92 -8.67
N LYS A 117 17.38 6.21 -9.63
CA LYS A 117 18.13 6.84 -10.73
C LYS A 117 17.24 7.73 -11.60
N ASN A 118 15.99 7.33 -11.86
CA ASN A 118 15.10 8.02 -12.78
C ASN A 118 14.25 9.10 -12.12
N ARG A 119 13.84 8.90 -10.87
CA ARG A 119 12.87 9.76 -10.17
C ARG A 119 13.46 10.48 -8.96
N GLY A 120 14.51 9.93 -8.36
CA GLY A 120 15.01 10.37 -7.06
C GLY A 120 14.05 10.05 -5.91
N LEU A 121 14.49 10.31 -4.68
CA LEU A 121 13.70 10.20 -3.45
C LEU A 121 13.99 11.41 -2.56
N ASN A 122 12.97 11.88 -1.84
CA ASN A 122 13.07 13.08 -1.00
C ASN A 122 13.74 12.84 0.36
N PHE A 123 13.98 11.59 0.73
CA PHE A 123 14.57 11.18 2.01
C PHE A 123 15.21 9.79 1.87
N ASP A 124 15.94 9.35 2.90
CA ASP A 124 16.52 8.01 2.92
C ASP A 124 15.43 6.97 3.16
N PHE A 125 14.81 6.52 2.07
CA PHE A 125 13.66 5.63 2.12
C PHE A 125 13.98 4.29 2.81
N ILE A 126 15.14 3.69 2.54
CA ILE A 126 15.50 2.39 3.14
C ILE A 126 15.67 2.54 4.65
N ALA A 127 16.33 3.61 5.09
CA ALA A 127 16.52 3.87 6.51
C ALA A 127 15.19 4.18 7.22
N GLU A 128 14.34 5.01 6.62
CA GLU A 128 13.20 5.63 7.29
C GLU A 128 11.86 4.91 7.12
N ALA A 129 11.71 4.00 6.15
CA ALA A 129 10.44 3.34 5.89
C ALA A 129 9.85 2.65 7.14
N PRO A 130 8.55 2.87 7.46
CA PRO A 130 7.89 2.38 8.67
C PRO A 130 7.46 0.90 8.55
N GLY A 131 8.34 0.04 8.05
CA GLY A 131 8.07 -1.36 7.80
C GLY A 131 9.20 -2.06 7.05
N PRO A 132 9.06 -3.37 6.76
CA PRO A 132 10.03 -4.11 5.98
C PRO A 132 10.16 -3.54 4.56
N VAL A 133 11.40 -3.28 4.16
CA VAL A 133 11.78 -2.91 2.79
C VAL A 133 12.33 -4.15 2.12
N ILE A 134 11.63 -4.62 1.08
CA ILE A 134 11.87 -5.93 0.47
C ILE A 134 12.17 -5.78 -1.03
N PHE A 135 13.19 -6.49 -1.48
CA PHE A 135 13.67 -6.43 -2.87
C PHE A 135 13.40 -7.73 -3.62
N GLN A 136 13.21 -8.83 -2.90
CA GLN A 136 12.95 -10.15 -3.46
C GLN A 136 11.54 -10.65 -3.10
N GLN A 137 10.83 -11.17 -4.09
CA GLN A 137 9.42 -11.57 -3.93
C GLN A 137 9.26 -12.73 -2.93
N SER A 138 10.30 -13.55 -2.78
CA SER A 138 10.37 -14.61 -1.76
C SER A 138 10.11 -14.07 -0.35
N GLU A 139 10.55 -12.85 -0.05
CA GLU A 139 10.36 -12.19 1.25
C GLU A 139 8.97 -11.57 1.39
N LEU A 140 8.38 -11.09 0.28
CA LEU A 140 7.05 -10.46 0.28
C LEU A 140 5.99 -11.37 0.90
N SER A 141 6.04 -12.65 0.54
CA SER A 141 5.07 -13.64 1.00
C SER A 141 5.15 -13.88 2.50
N LYS A 142 6.36 -13.92 3.06
CA LYS A 142 6.60 -14.08 4.50
C LYS A 142 5.96 -12.95 5.30
N TRP A 143 6.05 -11.71 4.79
CA TRP A 143 5.45 -10.56 5.43
C TRP A 143 3.94 -10.50 5.29
N ILE A 144 3.36 -11.00 4.20
CA ILE A 144 1.90 -11.12 4.06
C ILE A 144 1.33 -12.13 5.05
N GLU A 145 2.03 -13.23 5.30
CA GLU A 145 1.60 -14.21 6.30
C GLU A 145 1.66 -13.62 7.72
N ASN A 146 2.69 -12.82 8.00
CA ASN A 146 3.03 -12.36 9.35
C ASN A 146 2.88 -10.85 9.56
N PHE A 147 2.09 -10.13 8.74
CA PHE A 147 2.05 -8.66 8.82
C PHE A 147 1.66 -8.12 10.20
N ASN A 148 0.96 -8.91 11.01
CA ASN A 148 0.58 -8.57 12.38
C ASN A 148 1.79 -8.38 13.32
N SER A 149 2.98 -8.90 12.98
CA SER A 149 4.20 -8.70 13.79
C SER A 149 4.88 -7.36 13.50
N ILE A 150 4.63 -6.75 12.34
CA ILE A 150 5.28 -5.52 11.88
C ILE A 150 5.19 -4.37 12.91
N PRO A 151 4.03 -4.09 13.56
CA PRO A 151 3.95 -3.02 14.55
C PRO A 151 4.92 -3.18 15.72
N ASN A 152 5.22 -4.42 16.11
CA ASN A 152 6.17 -4.71 17.18
C ASN A 152 7.61 -4.66 16.66
N GLU A 153 7.89 -5.36 15.55
CA GLU A 153 9.24 -5.48 14.98
C GLU A 153 9.80 -4.15 14.45
N PHE A 154 8.93 -3.26 13.95
CA PHE A 154 9.31 -1.97 13.37
C PHE A 154 8.83 -0.77 14.20
N SER A 155 8.45 -0.99 15.46
CA SER A 155 7.90 0.04 16.37
C SER A 155 8.68 1.36 16.35
N ASN A 156 10.00 1.30 16.49
CA ASN A 156 10.87 2.48 16.46
C ASN A 156 10.82 3.25 15.13
N LYS A 157 10.82 2.53 14.00
CA LYS A 157 10.73 3.15 12.66
C LYS A 157 9.35 3.75 12.44
N ILE A 158 8.29 3.03 12.82
CA ILE A 158 6.90 3.52 12.74
C ILE A 158 6.75 4.81 13.55
N GLN A 159 7.23 4.84 14.79
CA GLN A 159 7.16 6.02 15.64
C GLN A 159 7.97 7.17 15.07
N SER A 160 9.20 6.93 14.61
CA SER A 160 10.06 7.95 14.01
C SER A 160 9.43 8.55 12.76
N PHE A 161 8.88 7.71 11.88
CA PHE A 161 8.20 8.14 10.68
C PHE A 161 6.98 9.01 10.99
N ARG A 162 6.13 8.59 11.94
CA ARG A 162 4.97 9.37 12.38
C ARG A 162 5.37 10.70 13.00
N ASN A 163 6.39 10.72 13.87
CA ASN A 163 6.88 11.96 14.47
C ASN A 163 7.46 12.93 13.44
N LYS A 164 8.06 12.42 12.35
CA LYS A 164 8.63 13.26 11.31
C LYS A 164 7.55 13.80 10.35
N PHE A 165 6.68 12.92 9.86
CA PHE A 165 5.78 13.22 8.74
C PHE A 165 4.32 13.46 9.15
N GLY A 166 3.87 12.93 10.29
CA GLY A 166 2.50 13.07 10.80
C GLY A 166 2.33 14.13 11.89
N GLN A 167 3.37 14.91 12.22
CA GLN A 167 3.38 15.82 13.37
C GLN A 167 2.34 16.95 13.34
N TYR A 168 1.80 17.27 12.17
CA TYR A 168 0.82 18.35 11.99
C TYR A 168 -0.61 17.86 11.80
N ASP A 169 -0.84 16.54 11.76
CA ASP A 169 -2.18 16.00 11.58
C ASP A 169 -2.89 15.90 12.94
N SER A 170 -3.82 16.82 13.18
CA SER A 170 -4.69 16.89 14.35
C SER A 170 -6.13 16.43 14.06
N GLY A 171 -6.44 16.00 12.83
CA GLY A 171 -7.79 15.60 12.42
C GLY A 171 -8.81 16.75 12.27
N ASP A 172 -8.40 18.00 12.45
CA ASP A 172 -9.24 19.20 12.40
C ASP A 172 -8.87 20.17 11.26
N ALA A 173 -8.01 19.73 10.32
CA ALA A 173 -7.52 20.55 9.21
C ALA A 173 -8.66 21.19 8.40
N CYS A 174 -9.74 20.44 8.12
CA CYS A 174 -10.91 20.97 7.42
C CYS A 174 -11.62 22.07 8.22
N GLU A 175 -11.75 21.90 9.53
CA GLU A 175 -12.37 22.90 10.42
C GLU A 175 -11.53 24.18 10.48
N ILE A 176 -10.21 24.06 10.58
CA ILE A 176 -9.28 25.20 10.57
C ILE A 176 -9.43 26.01 9.28
N ILE A 177 -9.44 25.35 8.12
CA ILE A 177 -9.60 26.02 6.83
C ILE A 177 -10.98 26.67 6.71
N LEU A 178 -12.05 25.99 7.11
CA LEU A 178 -13.40 26.55 7.06
C LEU A 178 -13.50 27.81 7.92
N LYS A 179 -12.98 27.78 9.15
CA LYS A 179 -12.94 28.96 10.03
C LYS A 179 -12.17 30.11 9.41
N LYS A 180 -11.08 29.84 8.68
CA LYS A 180 -10.30 30.90 8.03
C LYS A 180 -11.07 31.53 6.87
N VAL A 181 -11.67 30.72 6.01
CA VAL A 181 -12.45 31.21 4.85
C VAL A 181 -13.70 31.99 5.28
N LEU A 182 -14.32 31.63 6.40
CA LEU A 182 -15.54 32.30 6.89
C LEU A 182 -15.27 33.57 7.72
N ASN A 183 -14.04 33.78 8.20
CA ASN A 183 -13.66 34.94 9.03
C ASN A 183 -12.82 36.00 8.27
N ASP A 184 -12.54 35.76 6.98
CA ASP A 184 -12.02 36.76 6.03
C ASP A 184 -13.19 37.48 5.33
#